data_AF-A0A0P8A156-F1
#
_entry.id   AF-A0A0P8A156-F1
#
_cell.length_a   1.000
_cell.length_b   1.000
_cell.length_c   1.000
_cell.angle_alpha   90.00
_cell.angle_beta   90.00
_cell.angle_gamma   90.00
#
_symmetry.space_group_name_H-M   'P 1'
#
loop_
_entity.id
_entity.type
_entity.pdbx_description
1 polymer ?
#
loop_
_entity_poly.entity_id
_entity_poly.type
_entity_poly.pdbx_seq_one_letter_code
_entity_poly.pdbx_strand_id
1 'polypeptide(L)'
;MKLKSTQLPNPQTEAKHIAENLRESHPQLNHPPQPPRLWERRLKQVVSPVRVLKNLVFANPQDFHGQVYVTPELQEHSNLTARVITVASLFNAITNQPLLFFAFKDFGGLAAISASLTLNLLLIKFTNDNGTAVAGRKYGNQSWAKAGAAAMIAMSVLQSFAAGVGMEALNNRPFLAELKAQEEIERQTENLQEIPASSEALEAAQREFQQLQGELAGISRENPNWDTLHVKLYGTWEERDRDWSQVPLENLPLQQRVFRLERQAQAIKEEAQQAWGEKLAQRQQLGDDVLFLEQHLPAAFARHFDEDYELKSGTEIVRLAVLSLYNKVLNLDVASLGFPLFFFLLSVVTSGIACWLTLAHAQRQDVQISRDELVSEAIQAQVEAWIRAADDGSGENS
;
A
#
# COMPACT_ATOMS: atom_id res chain seq x y z
N MET A 1 -21.60 64.37 -51.34
CA MET A 1 -21.12 63.23 -50.51
C MET A 1 -22.00 62.02 -50.80
N LYS A 2 -21.49 61.02 -51.54
CA LYS A 2 -22.15 59.73 -51.75
C LYS A 2 -21.22 58.65 -51.19
N LEU A 3 -21.71 57.88 -50.23
CA LEU A 3 -21.05 56.73 -49.64
C LEU A 3 -20.79 55.68 -50.73
N LYS A 4 -19.51 55.27 -50.89
CA LYS A 4 -19.14 54.08 -51.68
C LYS A 4 -19.55 52.86 -50.86
N SER A 5 -20.50 52.07 -51.38
CA SER A 5 -20.81 50.75 -50.85
C SER A 5 -19.62 49.81 -51.13
N THR A 6 -18.94 49.38 -50.08
CA THR A 6 -18.02 48.24 -50.15
C THR A 6 -18.86 47.00 -50.47
N GLN A 7 -18.77 46.51 -51.71
CA GLN A 7 -19.35 45.21 -52.09
C GLN A 7 -18.65 44.13 -51.28
N LEU A 8 -19.41 43.36 -50.50
CA LEU A 8 -18.94 42.13 -49.89
C LEU A 8 -18.52 41.16 -51.01
N PRO A 9 -17.36 40.50 -50.92
CA PRO A 9 -16.92 39.52 -51.91
C PRO A 9 -17.91 38.35 -51.96
N ASN A 10 -18.08 37.78 -53.16
CA ASN A 10 -19.01 36.69 -53.40
C ASN A 10 -18.55 35.44 -52.60
N PRO A 11 -19.39 34.89 -51.69
CA PRO A 11 -19.03 33.77 -50.82
C PRO A 11 -18.58 32.52 -51.59
N GLN A 12 -19.01 32.35 -52.84
CA GLN A 12 -18.59 31.24 -53.70
C GLN A 12 -17.11 31.36 -54.12
N THR A 13 -16.61 32.57 -54.28
CA THR A 13 -15.22 32.82 -54.70
C THR A 13 -14.25 32.62 -53.53
N GLU A 14 -14.67 33.02 -52.33
CA GLU A 14 -13.91 32.81 -51.09
C GLU A 14 -13.88 31.33 -50.69
N ALA A 15 -15.00 30.61 -50.83
CA ALA A 15 -15.05 29.16 -50.62
C ALA A 15 -14.15 28.38 -51.59
N LYS A 16 -14.11 28.76 -52.88
CA LYS A 16 -13.18 28.17 -53.85
C LYS A 16 -11.72 28.41 -53.48
N HIS A 17 -11.38 29.63 -53.08
CA HIS A 17 -10.02 29.99 -52.69
C HIS A 17 -9.57 29.27 -51.40
N ILE A 18 -10.49 29.05 -50.46
CA ILE A 18 -10.23 28.29 -49.23
C ILE A 18 -10.09 26.79 -49.53
N ALA A 19 -10.93 26.23 -50.40
CA ALA A 19 -10.84 24.83 -50.83
C ALA A 19 -9.55 24.56 -51.61
N GLU A 20 -9.11 25.50 -52.46
CA GLU A 20 -7.82 25.42 -53.16
C GLU A 20 -6.65 25.53 -52.18
N ASN A 21 -6.67 26.49 -51.24
CA ASN A 21 -5.66 26.58 -50.18
C ASN A 21 -5.61 25.32 -49.29
N LEU A 22 -6.75 24.68 -49.02
CA LEU A 22 -6.83 23.42 -48.28
C LEU A 22 -6.28 22.23 -49.09
N ARG A 23 -6.49 22.20 -50.41
CA ARG A 23 -5.93 21.18 -51.31
C ARG A 23 -4.43 21.35 -51.54
N GLU A 24 -3.93 22.58 -51.54
CA GLU A 24 -2.50 22.88 -51.60
C GLU A 24 -1.77 22.57 -50.28
N SER A 25 -2.39 22.88 -49.14
CA SER A 25 -1.83 22.56 -47.81
C SER A 25 -1.95 21.09 -47.42
N HIS A 26 -2.94 20.37 -47.97
CA HIS A 26 -3.18 18.94 -47.72
C HIS A 26 -3.39 18.16 -49.03
N PRO A 27 -2.31 17.81 -49.76
CA PRO A 27 -2.38 17.13 -51.07
C PRO A 27 -3.04 15.73 -51.02
N GLN A 28 -3.24 15.19 -49.82
CA GLN A 28 -3.91 13.93 -49.54
C GLN A 28 -5.42 13.96 -49.87
N LEU A 29 -6.00 15.16 -49.95
CA LEU A 29 -7.41 15.39 -50.30
C LEU A 29 -7.69 15.30 -51.81
N ASN A 30 -6.64 15.24 -52.65
CA ASN A 30 -6.76 15.17 -54.12
C ASN A 30 -6.93 13.74 -54.66
N HIS A 31 -6.91 12.73 -53.78
CA HIS A 31 -7.14 11.34 -54.16
C HIS A 31 -8.32 10.78 -53.37
N PRO A 32 -9.28 10.09 -54.01
CA PRO A 32 -10.29 9.35 -53.26
C PRO A 32 -9.57 8.35 -52.34
N PRO A 33 -10.01 8.20 -51.08
CA PRO A 33 -9.31 7.39 -50.09
C PRO A 33 -9.17 5.96 -50.62
N GLN A 34 -7.93 5.55 -50.92
CA GLN A 34 -7.68 4.16 -51.30
C GLN A 34 -8.02 3.28 -50.10
N PRO A 35 -8.88 2.25 -50.26
CA PRO A 35 -9.18 1.34 -49.17
C PRO A 35 -7.86 0.68 -48.75
N PRO A 36 -7.49 0.73 -47.45
CA PRO A 36 -6.20 0.24 -47.01
C PRO A 36 -6.07 -1.23 -47.34
N ARG A 37 -4.95 -1.62 -47.95
CA ARG A 37 -4.67 -3.03 -48.29
C ARG A 37 -4.70 -3.86 -47.01
N LEU A 38 -5.41 -5.00 -47.02
CA LEU A 38 -5.70 -5.86 -45.85
C LEU A 38 -4.48 -6.19 -44.97
N TRP A 39 -3.27 -6.21 -45.53
CA TRP A 39 -2.03 -6.49 -44.79
C TRP A 39 -1.53 -5.30 -43.94
N GLU A 40 -1.79 -4.05 -44.34
CA GLU A 40 -1.48 -2.86 -43.53
C GLU A 40 -2.40 -2.73 -42.30
N ARG A 41 -3.65 -3.20 -42.42
CA ARG A 41 -4.57 -3.36 -41.27
C ARG A 41 -4.06 -4.41 -40.28
N ARG A 42 -3.47 -5.51 -40.75
CA ARG A 42 -2.88 -6.54 -39.87
C ARG A 42 -1.59 -6.09 -39.18
N LEU A 43 -0.74 -5.29 -39.84
CA LEU A 43 0.47 -4.73 -39.22
C LEU A 43 0.18 -3.61 -38.21
N LYS A 44 -0.88 -2.81 -38.40
CA LYS A 44 -1.33 -1.81 -37.42
C LYS A 44 -2.02 -2.41 -36.20
N GLN A 45 -2.49 -3.66 -36.26
CA GLN A 45 -3.07 -4.39 -35.12
C GLN A 45 -2.02 -5.00 -34.19
N VAL A 46 -0.74 -5.05 -34.60
CA VAL A 46 0.37 -5.30 -33.68
C VAL A 46 0.71 -3.98 -33.01
N VAL A 47 0.00 -3.65 -31.93
CA VAL A 47 0.34 -2.51 -31.08
C VAL A 47 1.78 -2.74 -30.61
N SER A 48 2.74 -1.98 -31.15
CA SER A 48 4.15 -2.23 -30.83
C SER A 48 4.31 -2.20 -29.31
N PRO A 49 5.05 -3.14 -28.69
CA PRO A 49 5.22 -3.18 -27.24
C PRO A 49 5.78 -1.86 -26.69
N VAL A 50 6.57 -1.13 -27.47
CA VAL A 50 7.06 0.22 -27.16
C VAL A 50 5.92 1.24 -27.03
N ARG A 51 4.89 1.17 -27.88
CA ARG A 51 3.71 2.06 -27.82
C ARG A 51 2.82 1.73 -26.63
N VAL A 52 2.67 0.44 -26.31
CA VAL A 52 1.97 -0.02 -25.09
C VAL A 52 2.70 0.48 -23.85
N LEU A 53 4.01 0.25 -23.76
CA LEU A 53 4.84 0.69 -22.62
C LEU A 53 4.82 2.22 -22.47
N LYS A 54 4.89 2.95 -23.59
CA LYS A 54 4.83 4.41 -23.58
C LYS A 54 3.48 4.90 -23.04
N ASN A 55 2.37 4.31 -23.45
CA ASN A 55 1.04 4.68 -22.98
C ASN A 55 0.78 4.23 -21.54
N LEU A 56 1.49 3.22 -21.04
CA LEU A 56 1.43 2.80 -19.64
C LEU A 56 2.15 3.78 -18.70
N VAL A 57 3.33 4.27 -19.11
CA VAL A 57 4.19 5.09 -18.25
C VAL A 57 3.93 6.59 -18.41
N PHE A 58 3.68 7.05 -19.63
CA PHE A 58 3.56 8.47 -19.96
C PHE A 58 2.11 8.86 -20.19
N ALA A 59 1.69 9.94 -19.55
CA ALA A 59 0.40 10.56 -19.82
C ALA A 59 0.40 11.09 -21.26
N ASN A 60 -0.64 10.78 -22.05
CA ASN A 60 -0.72 11.22 -23.43
C ASN A 60 -1.25 12.67 -23.49
N PRO A 61 -0.49 13.65 -24.02
CA PRO A 61 -0.95 15.04 -24.13
C PRO A 61 -2.28 15.20 -24.87
N GLN A 62 -2.57 14.31 -25.82
CA GLN A 62 -3.82 14.35 -26.59
C GLN A 62 -5.05 14.05 -25.76
N ASP A 63 -4.87 13.37 -24.63
CA ASP A 63 -5.95 13.03 -23.71
C ASP A 63 -6.32 14.22 -22.80
N PHE A 64 -5.52 15.30 -22.82
CA PHE A 64 -5.74 16.52 -22.04
C PHE A 64 -6.36 17.68 -22.82
N HIS A 65 -6.25 17.67 -24.15
CA HIS A 65 -7.08 18.52 -25.02
C HIS A 65 -8.25 17.71 -25.59
N GLY A 66 -9.32 18.35 -26.02
CA GLY A 66 -10.36 17.68 -26.79
C GLY A 66 -9.95 17.44 -28.24
N GLN A 67 -10.88 16.97 -29.07
CA GLN A 67 -10.62 16.66 -30.49
C GLN A 67 -11.16 17.71 -31.45
N VAL A 68 -12.07 18.58 -30.97
CA VAL A 68 -12.91 19.42 -31.82
C VAL A 68 -12.25 20.75 -32.17
N TYR A 69 -11.62 21.40 -31.19
CA TYR A 69 -10.98 22.71 -31.35
C TYR A 69 -9.67 22.75 -30.57
N VAL A 70 -8.53 22.69 -31.26
CA VAL A 70 -7.21 22.64 -30.62
C VAL A 70 -6.35 23.79 -31.16
N THR A 71 -6.15 24.82 -30.33
CA THR A 71 -5.20 25.89 -30.63
C THR A 71 -3.77 25.44 -30.30
N PRO A 72 -2.73 26.04 -30.92
CA PRO A 72 -1.34 25.74 -30.56
C PRO A 72 -1.05 25.95 -29.06
N GLU A 73 -1.65 26.99 -28.46
CA GLU A 73 -1.56 27.27 -27.03
C GLU A 73 -2.21 26.17 -26.18
N LEU A 74 -3.41 25.70 -26.56
CA LEU A 74 -4.09 24.59 -25.88
C LEU A 74 -3.29 23.28 -25.95
N GLN A 75 -2.62 23.04 -27.08
CA GLN A 75 -1.74 21.90 -27.27
C GLN A 75 -0.48 21.99 -26.39
N GLU A 76 0.13 23.18 -26.30
CA GLU A 76 1.28 23.43 -25.44
C GLU A 76 0.95 23.21 -23.96
N HIS A 77 -0.16 23.78 -23.48
CA HIS A 77 -0.59 23.60 -22.10
C HIS A 77 -1.01 22.16 -21.75
N SER A 78 -1.61 21.45 -22.71
CA SER A 78 -1.90 20.02 -22.56
C SER A 78 -0.62 19.18 -22.48
N ASN A 79 0.42 19.53 -23.24
CA ASN A 79 1.73 18.88 -23.16
C ASN A 79 2.43 19.18 -21.82
N LEU A 80 2.36 20.42 -21.33
CA LEU A 80 2.89 20.78 -20.00
C LEU A 80 2.17 20.00 -18.89
N THR A 81 0.84 19.94 -18.93
CA THR A 81 0.03 19.21 -17.94
C THR A 81 0.37 17.72 -17.95
N ALA A 82 0.42 17.09 -19.13
CA ALA A 82 0.79 15.68 -19.27
C ALA A 82 2.22 15.37 -18.77
N ARG A 83 3.17 16.28 -19.01
CA ARG A 83 4.54 16.15 -18.49
C ARG A 83 4.59 16.21 -16.98
N VAL A 84 3.89 17.17 -16.36
CA VAL A 84 3.88 17.29 -14.90
C VAL A 84 3.26 16.06 -14.25
N ILE A 85 2.14 15.56 -14.77
CA ILE A 85 1.51 14.32 -14.27
C ILE A 85 2.47 13.15 -14.41
N THR A 86 3.09 12.98 -15.58
CA THR A 86 4.07 11.91 -15.82
C THR A 86 5.22 11.95 -14.80
N VAL A 87 5.80 13.13 -14.58
CA VAL A 87 6.92 13.30 -13.64
C VAL A 87 6.46 12.99 -12.21
N ALA A 88 5.30 13.47 -11.80
CA ALA A 88 4.74 13.17 -10.49
C ALA A 88 4.46 11.67 -10.32
N SER A 89 3.85 11.02 -11.30
CA SER A 89 3.58 9.57 -11.28
C SER A 89 4.85 8.73 -11.26
N LEU A 90 5.87 9.12 -12.04
CA LEU A 90 7.15 8.42 -12.04
C LEU A 90 7.89 8.59 -10.71
N PHE A 91 7.85 9.79 -10.13
CA PHE A 91 8.42 10.05 -8.81
C PHE A 91 7.73 9.19 -7.74
N ASN A 92 6.40 9.19 -7.71
CA ASN A 92 5.62 8.34 -6.80
C ASN A 92 5.93 6.86 -7.03
N ALA A 93 6.16 6.45 -8.27
CA ALA A 93 6.55 5.07 -8.57
C ALA A 93 7.91 4.72 -7.96
N ILE A 94 8.91 5.58 -8.12
CA ILE A 94 10.24 5.37 -7.53
C ILE A 94 10.13 5.28 -6.00
N THR A 95 9.38 6.17 -5.36
CA THR A 95 9.28 6.21 -3.90
C THR A 95 8.39 5.12 -3.31
N ASN A 96 7.40 4.62 -4.06
CA ASN A 96 6.56 3.50 -3.62
C ASN A 96 7.22 2.13 -3.86
N GLN A 97 8.22 2.07 -4.76
CA GLN A 97 8.85 0.81 -5.13
C GLN A 97 9.41 0.02 -3.93
N PRO A 98 10.09 0.64 -2.94
CA PRO A 98 10.57 -0.10 -1.77
C PRO A 98 9.44 -0.74 -0.97
N LEU A 99 8.35 0.01 -0.72
CA LEU A 99 7.17 -0.52 -0.02
C LEU A 99 6.61 -1.73 -0.76
N LEU A 100 6.39 -1.60 -2.07
CA LEU A 100 5.84 -2.68 -2.88
C LEU A 100 6.78 -3.89 -2.92
N PHE A 101 8.09 -3.66 -3.06
CA PHE A 101 9.08 -4.72 -3.04
C PHE A 101 9.05 -5.50 -1.71
N PHE A 102 9.09 -4.81 -0.58
CA PHE A 102 9.06 -5.47 0.73
C PHE A 102 7.72 -6.16 0.98
N ALA A 103 6.60 -5.57 0.58
CA ALA A 103 5.29 -6.23 0.68
C ALA A 103 5.21 -7.58 -0.06
N PHE A 104 5.98 -7.75 -1.13
CA PHE A 104 6.04 -9.00 -1.90
C PHE A 104 7.30 -9.84 -1.66
N LYS A 105 8.27 -9.38 -0.84
CA LYS A 105 9.55 -10.07 -0.61
C LYS A 105 9.36 -11.52 -0.16
N ASP A 106 8.30 -11.79 0.60
CA ASP A 106 7.98 -13.13 1.14
C ASP A 106 7.59 -14.15 0.06
N PHE A 107 7.25 -13.72 -1.17
CA PHE A 107 7.01 -14.61 -2.32
C PHE A 107 8.29 -15.05 -3.04
N GLY A 108 9.47 -14.58 -2.60
CA GLY A 108 10.76 -14.83 -3.21
C GLY A 108 11.21 -13.72 -4.16
N GLY A 109 12.53 -13.55 -4.33
CA GLY A 109 13.12 -12.36 -4.97
C GLY A 109 12.58 -12.02 -6.37
N LEU A 110 12.49 -13.01 -7.27
CA LEU A 110 11.98 -12.77 -8.63
C LEU A 110 10.47 -12.47 -8.65
N ALA A 111 9.69 -13.16 -7.82
CA ALA A 111 8.26 -12.91 -7.69
C ALA A 111 8.01 -11.51 -7.09
N ALA A 112 8.78 -11.12 -6.07
CA ALA A 112 8.72 -9.80 -5.45
C ALA A 112 9.03 -8.68 -6.44
N ILE A 113 10.10 -8.81 -7.23
CA ILE A 113 10.47 -7.83 -8.26
C ILE A 113 9.35 -7.71 -9.31
N SER A 114 8.87 -8.84 -9.85
CA SER A 114 7.85 -8.82 -10.90
C SER A 114 6.50 -8.29 -10.40
N ALA A 115 6.04 -8.71 -9.22
CA ALA A 115 4.79 -8.24 -8.62
C ALA A 115 4.86 -6.75 -8.26
N SER A 116 5.95 -6.31 -7.62
CA SER A 116 6.13 -4.91 -7.26
C SER A 116 6.18 -4.01 -8.48
N LEU A 117 6.97 -4.35 -9.51
CA LEU A 117 7.05 -3.58 -10.76
C LEU A 117 5.70 -3.53 -11.49
N THR A 118 5.01 -4.68 -11.57
CA THR A 118 3.71 -4.75 -12.25
C THR A 118 2.68 -3.88 -11.55
N LEU A 119 2.58 -3.99 -10.22
CA LEU A 119 1.67 -3.16 -9.44
C LEU A 119 2.03 -1.68 -9.59
N ASN A 120 3.32 -1.34 -9.53
CA ASN A 120 3.77 0.04 -9.68
C ASN A 120 3.39 0.63 -11.05
N LEU A 121 3.57 -0.13 -12.14
CA LEU A 121 3.11 0.25 -13.48
C LEU A 121 1.59 0.43 -13.55
N LEU A 122 0.82 -0.41 -12.87
CA LEU A 122 -0.63 -0.25 -12.77
C LEU A 122 -1.01 1.03 -12.01
N LEU A 123 -0.28 1.39 -10.95
CA LEU A 123 -0.52 2.65 -10.23
C LEU A 123 -0.20 3.87 -11.10
N ILE A 124 0.90 3.84 -11.87
CA ILE A 124 1.22 4.91 -12.83
C ILE A 124 0.08 5.06 -13.84
N LYS A 125 -0.33 3.96 -14.47
CA LYS A 125 -1.43 3.96 -15.44
C LYS A 125 -2.72 4.50 -14.83
N PHE A 126 -3.07 4.04 -13.62
CA PHE A 126 -4.26 4.49 -12.92
C PHE A 126 -4.23 6.00 -12.62
N THR A 127 -3.08 6.54 -12.20
CA THR A 127 -2.92 7.99 -11.98
C THR A 127 -3.05 8.77 -13.30
N ASN A 128 -2.45 8.28 -14.40
CA ASN A 128 -2.57 8.88 -15.72
C ASN A 128 -4.04 8.87 -16.22
N ASP A 129 -4.72 7.72 -16.09
CA ASP A 129 -6.13 7.55 -16.48
C ASP A 129 -7.06 8.49 -15.69
N ASN A 130 -6.82 8.67 -14.39
CA ASN A 130 -7.57 9.64 -13.58
C ASN A 130 -7.30 11.07 -14.02
N GLY A 131 -6.06 11.41 -14.36
CA GLY A 131 -5.71 12.72 -14.95
C GLY A 131 -6.49 13.00 -16.23
N THR A 132 -6.61 12.00 -17.11
CA THR A 132 -7.44 12.05 -18.32
C THR A 132 -8.93 12.19 -18.00
N ALA A 133 -9.44 11.47 -16.99
CA ALA A 133 -10.84 11.59 -16.56
C ALA A 133 -11.17 12.99 -16.01
N VAL A 134 -10.23 13.64 -15.32
CA VAL A 134 -10.36 15.03 -14.86
C VAL A 134 -10.37 16.00 -16.04
N ALA A 135 -9.42 15.86 -16.98
CA ALA A 135 -9.40 16.62 -18.22
C ALA A 135 -10.64 16.36 -19.09
N GLY A 136 -11.28 15.19 -18.89
CA GLY A 136 -12.60 14.72 -19.34
C GLY A 136 -13.79 15.67 -19.20
N ARG A 137 -13.63 16.81 -18.54
CA ARG A 137 -14.72 17.71 -18.16
C ARG A 137 -15.37 18.34 -19.39
N LYS A 138 -16.61 17.94 -19.67
CA LYS A 138 -17.51 18.56 -20.67
C LYS A 138 -18.87 18.90 -20.08
N TYR A 139 -19.66 19.70 -20.79
CA TYR A 139 -21.07 19.96 -20.45
C TYR A 139 -21.82 18.62 -20.39
N GLY A 140 -22.54 18.35 -19.29
CA GLY A 140 -23.22 17.06 -19.05
C GLY A 140 -22.40 15.93 -18.41
N ASN A 141 -21.05 15.98 -18.39
CA ASN A 141 -20.20 14.93 -17.79
C ASN A 141 -19.39 15.40 -16.56
N GLN A 142 -19.88 16.43 -15.86
CA GLN A 142 -19.15 17.03 -14.74
C GLN A 142 -18.98 16.09 -13.55
N SER A 143 -19.91 15.16 -13.33
CA SER A 143 -19.83 14.20 -12.23
C SER A 143 -18.68 13.20 -12.40
N TRP A 144 -18.40 12.76 -13.64
CA TRP A 144 -17.27 11.89 -13.94
C TRP A 144 -15.93 12.59 -13.72
N ALA A 145 -15.82 13.85 -14.16
CA ALA A 145 -14.62 14.65 -13.92
C ALA A 145 -14.38 14.93 -12.41
N LYS A 146 -15.46 15.14 -11.64
CA LYS A 146 -15.38 15.27 -10.16
C LYS A 146 -14.96 13.96 -9.50
N ALA A 147 -15.49 12.82 -9.96
CA ALA A 147 -15.08 11.51 -9.46
C ALA A 147 -13.61 11.20 -9.78
N GLY A 148 -13.16 11.51 -11.00
CA GLY A 148 -11.75 11.41 -11.39
C GLY A 148 -10.85 12.31 -10.54
N ALA A 149 -11.31 13.53 -10.22
CA ALA A 149 -10.56 14.44 -9.35
C ALA A 149 -10.44 13.91 -7.91
N ALA A 150 -11.54 13.40 -7.36
CA ALA A 150 -11.53 12.78 -6.04
C ALA A 150 -10.60 11.56 -6.00
N ALA A 151 -10.65 10.70 -7.03
CA ALA A 151 -9.77 9.54 -7.17
C ALA A 151 -8.29 9.95 -7.28
N MET A 152 -7.98 10.99 -8.07
CA MET A 152 -6.61 11.51 -8.22
C MET A 152 -6.06 12.07 -6.89
N ILE A 153 -6.86 12.82 -6.14
CA ILE A 153 -6.47 13.37 -4.83
C ILE A 153 -6.27 12.22 -3.82
N ALA A 154 -7.23 11.30 -3.73
CA ALA A 154 -7.13 10.16 -2.82
C ALA A 154 -5.89 9.30 -3.11
N MET A 155 -5.60 9.06 -4.40
CA MET A 155 -4.42 8.33 -4.82
C MET A 155 -3.12 9.07 -4.47
N SER A 156 -3.09 10.40 -4.64
CA SER A 156 -1.94 11.23 -4.28
C SER A 156 -1.62 11.17 -2.78
N VAL A 157 -2.66 11.16 -1.93
CA VAL A 157 -2.51 10.99 -0.48
C VAL A 157 -1.96 9.60 -0.16
N LEU A 158 -2.56 8.55 -0.74
CA LEU A 158 -2.13 7.17 -0.53
C LEU A 158 -0.68 6.94 -0.97
N GLN A 159 -0.32 7.44 -2.16
CA GLN A 159 1.05 7.33 -2.69
C GLN A 159 2.05 8.11 -1.86
N SER A 160 1.67 9.27 -1.31
CA SER A 160 2.57 10.02 -0.43
C SER A 160 2.83 9.26 0.88
N PHE A 161 1.78 8.70 1.50
CA PHE A 161 1.96 7.85 2.68
C PHE A 161 2.81 6.62 2.36
N ALA A 162 2.52 5.94 1.25
CA ALA A 162 3.29 4.79 0.77
C ALA A 162 4.77 5.14 0.52
N ALA A 163 5.07 6.32 -0.01
CA ALA A 163 6.42 6.82 -0.19
C ALA A 163 7.15 6.99 1.15
N GLY A 164 6.48 7.57 2.15
CA GLY A 164 7.04 7.70 3.50
C GLY A 164 7.38 6.35 4.12
N VAL A 165 6.44 5.39 4.07
CA VAL A 165 6.64 4.04 4.61
C VAL A 165 7.72 3.28 3.84
N GLY A 166 7.71 3.36 2.50
CA GLY A 166 8.70 2.70 1.65
C GLY A 166 10.11 3.21 1.92
N MET A 167 10.28 4.52 2.09
CA MET A 167 11.58 5.09 2.40
C MET A 167 12.04 4.81 3.83
N GLU A 168 11.12 4.75 4.81
CA GLU A 168 11.42 4.29 6.17
C GLU A 168 11.88 2.82 6.16
N ALA A 169 11.17 1.96 5.43
CA ALA A 169 11.50 0.55 5.24
C ALA A 169 12.88 0.35 4.58
N LEU A 170 13.25 1.23 3.63
CA LEU A 170 14.52 1.14 2.92
C LEU A 170 15.70 1.70 3.73
N ASN A 171 15.52 2.87 4.35
CA ASN A 171 16.63 3.63 4.93
C ASN A 171 16.87 3.37 6.40
N ASN A 172 15.87 2.86 7.13
CA ASN A 172 15.96 2.69 8.58
C ASN A 172 16.00 1.22 9.02
N ARG A 173 16.51 0.33 8.16
CA ARG A 173 16.51 -1.13 8.40
C ARG A 173 17.16 -1.56 9.72
N PRO A 174 18.32 -0.99 10.15
CA PRO A 174 18.91 -1.34 11.44
C PRO A 174 17.98 -1.03 12.62
N PHE A 175 17.34 0.14 12.60
CA PHE A 175 16.38 0.52 13.64
C PHE A 175 15.13 -0.38 13.61
N LEU A 176 14.65 -0.77 12.42
CA LEU A 176 13.52 -1.72 12.33
C LEU A 176 13.90 -3.10 12.89
N ALA A 177 15.14 -3.54 12.66
CA ALA A 177 15.67 -4.77 13.23
C ALA A 177 15.75 -4.68 14.77
N GLU A 178 16.25 -3.56 15.30
CA GLU A 178 16.28 -3.29 16.74
C GLU A 178 14.88 -3.25 17.35
N LEU A 179 13.92 -2.58 16.71
CA LEU A 179 12.53 -2.52 17.16
C LEU A 179 11.90 -3.92 17.21
N LYS A 180 12.16 -4.76 16.20
CA LYS A 180 11.71 -6.15 16.22
C LYS A 180 12.38 -6.94 17.34
N ALA A 181 13.67 -6.72 17.57
CA ALA A 181 14.38 -7.41 18.64
C ALA A 181 13.78 -7.07 20.01
N GLN A 182 13.47 -5.80 20.24
CA GLN A 182 12.77 -5.32 21.44
C GLN A 182 11.42 -6.00 21.62
N GLU A 183 10.58 -6.06 20.57
CA GLU A 183 9.28 -6.76 20.63
C GLU A 183 9.42 -8.24 21.05
N GLU A 184 10.45 -8.95 20.54
CA GLU A 184 10.66 -10.35 20.87
C GLU A 184 11.18 -10.55 22.32
N ILE A 185 12.02 -9.64 22.80
CA ILE A 185 12.50 -9.62 24.20
C ILE A 185 11.33 -9.32 25.15
N GLU A 186 10.47 -8.36 24.81
CA GLU A 186 9.28 -8.00 25.58
C GLU A 186 8.30 -9.16 25.62
N ARG A 187 7.98 -9.76 24.45
CA ARG A 187 7.11 -10.95 24.39
C ARG A 187 7.64 -12.10 25.22
N GLN A 188 8.96 -12.34 25.20
CA GLN A 188 9.57 -13.37 26.05
C GLN A 188 9.43 -13.03 27.54
N THR A 189 9.57 -11.75 27.90
CA THR A 189 9.41 -11.27 29.27
C THR A 189 7.97 -11.46 29.75
N GLU A 190 6.98 -11.09 28.94
CA GLU A 190 5.56 -11.27 29.23
C GLU A 190 5.21 -12.76 29.38
N ASN A 191 5.63 -13.60 28.43
CA ASN A 191 5.41 -15.05 28.49
C ASN A 191 5.94 -15.67 29.80
N LEU A 192 7.09 -15.19 30.30
CA LEU A 192 7.69 -15.66 31.56
C LEU A 192 6.97 -15.12 32.82
N GLN A 193 6.40 -13.91 32.75
CA GLN A 193 5.57 -13.37 33.83
C GLN A 193 4.25 -14.16 33.94
N GLU A 194 3.70 -14.53 32.79
CA GLU A 194 2.44 -15.28 32.66
C GLU A 194 2.56 -16.79 32.85
N ILE A 195 3.77 -17.34 33.05
CA ILE A 195 3.92 -18.77 33.38
C ILE A 195 2.98 -19.11 34.55
N PRO A 196 2.02 -20.02 34.36
CA PRO A 196 1.19 -20.46 35.46
C PRO A 196 2.09 -21.17 36.46
N ALA A 197 1.91 -20.90 37.75
CA ALA A 197 2.55 -21.67 38.82
C ALA A 197 1.85 -23.04 38.96
N SER A 198 1.73 -23.76 37.84
CA SER A 198 0.99 -25.00 37.70
C SER A 198 1.77 -25.99 36.84
N SER A 199 1.55 -27.27 37.11
CA SER A 199 2.04 -28.38 36.30
C SER A 199 0.92 -29.41 36.15
N GLU A 200 0.97 -30.25 35.12
CA GLU A 200 -0.02 -31.32 34.92
C GLU A 200 -0.15 -32.23 36.16
N ALA A 201 0.99 -32.52 36.81
CA ALA A 201 1.03 -33.27 38.07
C ALA A 201 0.34 -32.52 39.22
N LEU A 202 0.53 -31.20 39.32
CA LEU A 202 -0.16 -30.37 40.32
C LEU A 202 -1.67 -30.37 40.08
N GLU A 203 -2.12 -30.15 38.85
CA GLU A 203 -3.55 -30.11 38.52
C GLU A 203 -4.22 -31.46 38.74
N ALA A 204 -3.53 -32.56 38.44
CA ALA A 204 -4.01 -33.91 38.76
C ALA A 204 -4.11 -34.10 40.28
N ALA A 205 -3.10 -33.68 41.04
CA ALA A 205 -3.11 -33.80 42.50
C ALA A 205 -4.18 -32.93 43.17
N GLN A 206 -4.41 -31.71 42.68
CA GLN A 206 -5.46 -30.80 43.15
C GLN A 206 -6.86 -31.37 42.85
N ARG A 207 -7.07 -31.92 41.64
CA ARG A 207 -8.33 -32.60 41.30
C ARG A 207 -8.60 -33.80 42.19
N GLU A 208 -7.61 -34.66 42.39
CA GLU A 208 -7.74 -35.80 43.31
C GLU A 208 -8.02 -35.33 44.76
N PHE A 209 -7.40 -34.23 45.19
CA PHE A 209 -7.62 -33.64 46.51
C PHE A 209 -9.05 -33.16 46.69
N GLN A 210 -9.55 -32.36 45.75
CA GLN A 210 -10.90 -31.82 45.79
C GLN A 210 -11.96 -32.93 45.74
N GLN A 211 -11.74 -33.95 44.91
CA GLN A 211 -12.65 -35.09 44.82
C GLN A 211 -12.73 -35.83 46.17
N LEU A 212 -11.59 -36.25 46.71
CA LEU A 212 -11.56 -37.01 47.97
C LEU A 212 -12.01 -36.17 49.16
N GLN A 213 -11.75 -34.87 49.16
CA GLN A 213 -12.25 -33.95 50.17
C GLN A 213 -13.78 -33.84 50.12
N GLY A 214 -14.36 -33.77 48.91
CA GLY A 214 -15.81 -33.80 48.72
C GLY A 214 -16.45 -35.11 49.17
N GLU A 215 -15.81 -36.25 48.86
CA GLU A 215 -16.24 -37.56 49.34
C GLU A 215 -16.20 -37.65 50.86
N LEU A 216 -15.12 -37.19 51.51
CA LEU A 216 -14.98 -37.18 52.96
C LEU A 216 -16.05 -36.29 53.64
N ALA A 217 -16.40 -35.16 53.04
CA ALA A 217 -17.43 -34.25 53.56
C ALA A 217 -18.85 -34.84 53.48
N GLY A 218 -19.10 -35.77 52.55
CA GLY A 218 -20.40 -36.41 52.34
C GLY A 218 -20.66 -37.66 53.19
N ILE A 219 -19.66 -38.18 53.91
CA ILE A 219 -19.77 -39.41 54.70
C ILE A 219 -19.76 -39.12 56.22
N SER A 220 -20.53 -39.90 56.99
CA SER A 220 -20.51 -39.85 58.46
C SER A 220 -19.14 -40.30 59.00
N ARG A 221 -18.73 -39.75 60.15
CA ARG A 221 -17.52 -40.18 60.87
C ARG A 221 -17.59 -41.64 61.34
N GLU A 222 -18.79 -42.19 61.47
CA GLU A 222 -19.02 -43.59 61.86
C GLU A 222 -18.85 -44.56 60.69
N ASN A 223 -18.65 -44.04 59.46
CA ASN A 223 -18.43 -44.87 58.30
C ASN A 223 -17.03 -45.53 58.37
N PRO A 224 -16.89 -46.85 58.16
CA PRO A 224 -15.60 -47.55 58.23
C PRO A 224 -14.54 -47.03 57.24
N ASN A 225 -14.95 -46.36 56.16
CA ASN A 225 -14.04 -45.76 55.19
C ASN A 225 -13.58 -44.34 55.55
N TRP A 226 -14.15 -43.73 56.60
CA TRP A 226 -13.84 -42.36 57.00
C TRP A 226 -12.36 -42.21 57.35
N ASP A 227 -11.84 -43.10 58.21
CA ASP A 227 -10.44 -43.08 58.64
C ASP A 227 -9.49 -43.30 57.46
N THR A 228 -9.80 -44.25 56.57
CA THR A 228 -9.00 -44.53 55.37
C THR A 228 -8.88 -43.30 54.45
N LEU A 229 -10.00 -42.61 54.21
CA LEU A 229 -10.01 -41.40 53.38
C LEU A 229 -9.31 -40.23 54.08
N HIS A 230 -9.52 -40.08 55.39
CA HIS A 230 -8.87 -39.05 56.18
C HIS A 230 -7.33 -39.22 56.17
N VAL A 231 -6.84 -40.44 56.40
CA VAL A 231 -5.40 -40.75 56.37
C VAL A 231 -4.82 -40.54 54.97
N LYS A 232 -5.52 -40.91 53.90
CA LYS A 232 -5.05 -40.67 52.52
C LYS A 232 -4.91 -39.18 52.21
N LEU A 233 -5.85 -38.35 52.68
CA LEU A 233 -5.83 -36.90 52.46
C LEU A 233 -4.78 -36.18 53.31
N TYR A 234 -4.74 -36.48 54.61
CA TYR A 234 -4.05 -35.66 55.60
C TYR A 234 -2.87 -36.36 56.29
N GLY A 235 -2.77 -37.69 56.16
CA GLY A 235 -1.82 -38.52 56.90
C GLY A 235 -2.40 -39.02 58.23
N THR A 236 -1.64 -39.84 58.93
CA THR A 236 -2.03 -40.31 60.27
C THR A 236 -1.75 -39.25 61.34
N TRP A 237 -2.40 -39.37 62.50
CA TRP A 237 -2.18 -38.44 63.62
C TRP A 237 -0.74 -38.47 64.14
N GLU A 238 -0.11 -39.65 64.13
CA GLU A 238 1.28 -39.86 64.56
C GLU A 238 2.29 -39.14 63.65
N GLU A 239 1.91 -38.85 62.41
CA GLU A 239 2.76 -38.20 61.42
C GLU A 239 2.59 -36.68 61.36
N ARG A 240 1.80 -36.10 62.27
CA ARG A 240 1.49 -34.66 62.27
C ARG A 240 2.75 -33.77 62.33
N ASP A 241 3.75 -34.18 63.09
CA ASP A 241 5.02 -33.46 63.26
C ASP A 241 6.16 -34.05 62.41
N ARG A 242 5.84 -34.96 61.48
CA ARG A 242 6.82 -35.59 60.59
C ARG A 242 7.38 -34.57 59.60
N ASP A 243 8.70 -34.56 59.42
CA ASP A 243 9.30 -33.87 58.29
C ASP A 243 9.00 -34.66 57.00
N TRP A 244 8.15 -34.08 56.17
CA TRP A 244 7.77 -34.68 54.90
C TRP A 244 8.85 -34.51 53.84
N SER A 245 9.81 -33.59 53.98
CA SER A 245 10.73 -33.14 52.93
C SER A 245 11.49 -34.27 52.21
N GLN A 246 11.86 -35.33 52.92
CA GLN A 246 12.64 -36.47 52.42
C GLN A 246 11.78 -37.64 51.91
N VAL A 247 10.46 -37.58 52.07
CA VAL A 247 9.55 -38.66 51.66
C VAL A 247 9.31 -38.57 50.15
N PRO A 248 9.39 -39.68 49.38
CA PRO A 248 9.07 -39.68 47.95
C PRO A 248 7.65 -39.16 47.66
N LEU A 249 7.47 -38.50 46.52
CA LEU A 249 6.25 -37.76 46.20
C LEU A 249 5.01 -38.65 46.11
N GLU A 250 5.18 -39.91 45.73
CA GLU A 250 4.14 -40.94 45.61
C GLU A 250 3.62 -41.42 46.97
N ASN A 251 4.46 -41.30 48.02
CA ASN A 251 4.15 -41.79 49.37
C ASN A 251 3.63 -40.68 50.29
N LEU A 252 3.43 -39.47 49.77
CA LEU A 252 2.92 -38.36 50.55
C LEU A 252 1.41 -38.44 50.72
N PRO A 253 0.87 -38.05 51.88
CA PRO A 253 -0.53 -37.68 51.99
C PRO A 253 -0.88 -36.63 50.93
N LEU A 254 -2.10 -36.71 50.43
CA LEU A 254 -2.47 -35.96 49.24
C LEU A 254 -2.32 -34.44 49.41
N GLN A 255 -2.64 -33.92 50.59
CA GLN A 255 -2.44 -32.50 50.93
C GLN A 255 -0.96 -32.10 50.86
N GLN A 256 -0.07 -32.92 51.43
CA GLN A 256 1.39 -32.66 51.42
C GLN A 256 1.96 -32.78 50.01
N ARG A 257 1.41 -33.68 49.19
CA ARG A 257 1.77 -33.82 47.77
C ARG A 257 1.40 -32.58 46.97
N VAL A 258 0.18 -32.06 47.13
CA VAL A 258 -0.26 -30.80 46.49
C VAL A 258 0.66 -29.66 46.92
N PHE A 259 0.88 -29.48 48.22
CA PHE A 259 1.74 -28.40 48.73
C PHE A 259 3.17 -28.47 48.17
N ARG A 260 3.75 -29.67 48.05
CA ARG A 260 5.08 -29.83 47.45
C ARG A 260 5.10 -29.49 45.97
N LEU A 261 4.11 -29.96 45.22
CA LEU A 261 4.00 -29.68 43.78
C LEU A 261 3.77 -28.19 43.52
N GLU A 262 2.99 -27.50 44.36
CA GLU A 262 2.83 -26.04 44.33
C GLU A 262 4.16 -25.34 44.54
N ARG A 263 4.90 -25.75 45.58
CA ARG A 263 6.22 -25.17 45.87
C ARG A 263 7.22 -25.43 44.76
N GLN A 264 7.22 -26.61 44.16
CA GLN A 264 8.07 -26.95 43.01
C GLN A 264 7.70 -26.12 41.77
N ALA A 265 6.42 -26.00 41.45
CA ALA A 265 5.95 -25.19 40.33
C ALA A 265 6.32 -23.70 40.51
N GLN A 266 6.15 -23.18 41.73
CA GLN A 266 6.54 -21.82 42.08
C GLN A 266 8.07 -21.62 42.00
N ALA A 267 8.87 -22.57 42.49
CA ALA A 267 10.32 -22.50 42.40
C ALA A 267 10.82 -22.52 40.95
N ILE A 268 10.23 -23.35 40.09
CA ILE A 268 10.56 -23.38 38.64
C ILE A 268 10.25 -22.03 38.00
N LYS A 269 9.09 -21.44 38.34
CA LYS A 269 8.72 -20.10 37.85
C LYS A 269 9.73 -19.04 38.30
N GLU A 270 10.08 -19.03 39.58
CA GLU A 270 11.04 -18.08 40.15
C GLU A 270 12.43 -18.25 39.55
N GLU A 271 12.90 -19.49 39.38
CA GLU A 271 14.18 -19.80 38.73
C GLU A 271 14.21 -19.31 37.28
N ALA A 272 13.15 -19.56 36.51
CA ALA A 272 13.04 -19.08 35.14
C ALA A 272 13.05 -17.54 35.05
N GLN A 273 12.38 -16.86 35.98
CA GLN A 273 12.36 -15.40 36.05
C GLN A 273 13.72 -14.82 36.48
N GLN A 274 14.42 -15.46 37.42
CA GLN A 274 15.76 -15.06 37.84
C GLN A 274 16.77 -15.24 36.71
N ALA A 275 16.78 -16.41 36.06
CA ALA A 275 17.64 -16.69 34.92
C ALA A 275 17.39 -15.71 33.75
N TRP A 276 16.13 -15.30 33.54
CA TRP A 276 15.80 -14.27 32.57
C TRP A 276 16.28 -12.88 32.99
N GLY A 277 16.15 -12.53 34.27
CA GLY A 277 16.68 -11.28 34.83
C GLY A 277 18.21 -11.16 34.64
N GLU A 278 18.95 -12.26 34.84
CA GLU A 278 20.40 -12.31 34.59
C GLU A 278 20.73 -12.06 33.11
N LYS A 279 19.98 -12.65 32.18
CA LYS A 279 20.13 -12.38 30.74
C LYS A 279 19.83 -10.92 30.41
N LEU A 280 18.75 -10.36 30.95
CA LEU A 280 18.41 -8.94 30.74
C LEU A 280 19.48 -7.98 31.30
N ALA A 281 20.22 -8.37 32.35
CA ALA A 281 21.36 -7.58 32.81
C ALA A 281 22.51 -7.57 31.80
N GLN A 282 22.72 -8.68 31.08
CA GLN A 282 23.74 -8.79 30.01
C GLN A 282 23.35 -7.97 28.77
N ARG A 283 22.05 -7.83 28.47
CA ARG A 283 21.53 -6.94 27.41
C ARG A 283 22.09 -5.51 27.53
N GLN A 284 22.10 -4.95 28.74
CA GLN A 284 22.62 -3.59 28.98
C GLN A 284 24.13 -3.46 28.69
N GLN A 285 24.89 -4.55 28.83
CA GLN A 285 26.33 -4.56 28.57
C GLN A 285 26.64 -4.70 27.07
N LEU A 286 25.79 -5.41 26.33
CA LEU A 286 25.93 -5.59 24.88
C LEU A 286 25.57 -4.32 24.11
N GLY A 287 24.52 -3.61 24.53
CA GLY A 287 24.09 -2.37 23.87
C GLY A 287 23.48 -2.56 22.47
N ASP A 288 23.23 -3.80 22.07
CA ASP A 288 22.58 -4.18 20.81
C ASP A 288 21.60 -5.33 21.07
N ASP A 289 20.31 -5.04 20.85
CA ASP A 289 19.21 -5.98 21.11
C ASP A 289 19.15 -7.13 20.09
N VAL A 290 19.60 -6.90 18.85
CA VAL A 290 19.64 -7.93 17.82
C VAL A 290 20.74 -8.93 18.14
N LEU A 291 21.92 -8.44 18.55
CA LEU A 291 23.02 -9.28 19.02
C LEU A 291 22.66 -10.05 20.31
N PHE A 292 21.93 -9.40 21.22
CA PHE A 292 21.41 -10.06 22.41
C PHE A 292 20.50 -11.25 22.06
N LEU A 293 19.61 -11.08 21.07
CA LEU A 293 18.77 -12.18 20.59
C LEU A 293 19.59 -13.32 19.99
N GLU A 294 20.60 -13.03 19.19
CA GLU A 294 21.48 -14.06 18.62
C GLU A 294 22.12 -14.93 19.72
N GLN A 295 22.63 -14.30 20.78
CA GLN A 295 23.37 -14.99 21.84
C GLN A 295 22.45 -15.73 22.83
N HIS A 296 21.34 -15.12 23.24
CA HIS A 296 20.52 -15.62 24.35
C HIS A 296 19.17 -16.21 23.95
N LEU A 297 18.69 -15.90 22.74
CA LEU A 297 17.44 -16.38 22.16
C LEU A 297 17.63 -16.78 20.67
N PRO A 298 18.56 -17.69 20.35
CA PRO A 298 18.95 -17.99 18.96
C PRO A 298 17.79 -18.49 18.10
N ALA A 299 16.80 -19.16 18.71
CA ALA A 299 15.59 -19.59 18.01
C ALA A 299 14.71 -18.41 17.55
N ALA A 300 14.59 -17.36 18.37
CA ALA A 300 13.88 -16.14 17.99
C ALA A 300 14.66 -15.35 16.93
N PHE A 301 15.99 -15.26 17.09
CA PHE A 301 16.87 -14.66 16.09
C PHE A 301 16.73 -15.36 14.73
N ALA A 302 16.93 -16.67 14.66
CA ALA A 302 16.86 -17.43 13.41
C ALA A 302 15.49 -17.36 12.71
N ARG A 303 14.42 -17.09 13.47
CA ARG A 303 13.06 -16.94 12.94
C ARG A 303 12.85 -15.61 12.22
N HIS A 304 13.38 -14.52 12.76
CA HIS A 304 13.07 -13.16 12.30
C HIS A 304 14.22 -12.49 11.52
N PHE A 305 15.45 -12.90 11.77
CA PHE A 305 16.66 -12.25 11.25
C PHE A 305 17.48 -13.20 10.38
N ASP A 306 18.16 -12.64 9.38
CA ASP A 306 19.14 -13.34 8.54
C ASP A 306 20.57 -13.17 9.08
N GLU A 307 21.54 -13.73 8.35
CA GLU A 307 22.97 -13.70 8.73
C GLU A 307 23.56 -12.29 8.70
N ASP A 308 22.91 -11.36 8.00
CA ASP A 308 23.31 -9.95 7.90
C ASP A 308 22.65 -9.08 9.00
N TYR A 309 22.03 -9.71 10.01
CA TYR A 309 21.29 -9.04 11.09
C TYR A 309 20.06 -8.25 10.58
N GLU A 310 19.58 -8.55 9.38
CA GLU A 310 18.43 -7.89 8.79
C GLU A 310 17.16 -8.73 8.94
N LEU A 311 16.00 -8.06 8.87
CA LEU A 311 14.71 -8.73 8.89
C LEU A 311 14.50 -9.58 7.64
N LYS A 312 14.18 -10.86 7.86
CA LYS A 312 13.84 -11.83 6.81
C LYS A 312 12.53 -11.48 6.13
N SER A 313 11.49 -11.26 6.94
CA SER A 313 10.14 -11.04 6.43
C SER A 313 9.95 -9.62 5.93
N GLY A 314 9.54 -9.51 4.66
CA GLY A 314 9.18 -8.24 4.07
C GLY A 314 7.91 -7.63 4.66
N THR A 315 6.94 -8.46 5.03
CA THR A 315 5.72 -7.97 5.71
C THR A 315 6.02 -7.42 7.11
N GLU A 316 6.96 -8.02 7.85
CA GLU A 316 7.45 -7.45 9.11
C GLU A 316 8.15 -6.11 8.92
N ILE A 317 9.02 -5.98 7.90
CA ILE A 317 9.66 -4.71 7.55
C ILE A 317 8.60 -3.63 7.29
N VAL A 318 7.57 -3.93 6.49
CA VAL A 318 6.50 -2.95 6.19
C VAL A 318 5.73 -2.58 7.46
N ARG A 319 5.34 -3.56 8.29
CA ARG A 319 4.62 -3.30 9.55
C ARG A 319 5.43 -2.38 10.47
N LEU A 320 6.70 -2.70 10.69
CA LEU A 320 7.58 -1.94 11.57
C LEU A 320 7.87 -0.55 10.99
N ALA A 321 8.02 -0.42 9.67
CA ALA A 321 8.19 0.87 9.01
C ALA A 321 6.95 1.77 9.20
N VAL A 322 5.73 1.23 9.11
CA VAL A 322 4.50 1.98 9.41
C VAL A 322 4.48 2.46 10.85
N LEU A 323 4.79 1.57 11.81
CA LEU A 323 4.81 1.91 13.23
C LEU A 323 5.88 2.95 13.55
N SER A 324 7.09 2.78 13.01
CA SER A 324 8.21 3.72 13.16
C SER A 324 7.84 5.09 12.60
N LEU A 325 7.35 5.16 11.36
CA LEU A 325 6.95 6.40 10.72
C LEU A 325 5.86 7.12 11.53
N TYR A 326 4.84 6.39 11.98
CA TYR A 326 3.76 6.93 12.79
C TYR A 326 4.27 7.49 14.13
N ASN A 327 5.08 6.72 14.85
CA ASN A 327 5.64 7.15 16.14
C ASN A 327 6.54 8.37 15.98
N LYS A 328 7.41 8.41 14.97
CA LYS A 328 8.27 9.57 14.70
C LYS A 328 7.47 10.82 14.34
N VAL A 329 6.40 10.68 13.56
CA VAL A 329 5.50 11.79 13.21
C VAL A 329 4.79 12.33 14.45
N LEU A 330 4.24 11.45 15.30
CA LEU A 330 3.58 11.87 16.54
C LEU A 330 4.53 12.56 17.52
N ASN A 331 5.75 12.06 17.64
CA ASN A 331 6.76 12.59 18.55
C ASN A 331 7.50 13.81 17.99
N LEU A 332 7.16 14.26 16.77
CA LEU A 332 7.84 15.34 16.05
C LEU A 332 9.37 15.13 15.95
N ASP A 333 9.80 13.87 15.83
CA ASP A 333 11.22 13.52 15.68
C ASP A 333 11.67 13.72 14.22
N VAL A 334 11.74 15.00 13.83
CA VAL A 334 12.11 15.41 12.47
C VAL A 334 13.55 14.98 12.13
N ALA A 335 14.41 14.81 13.14
CA ALA A 335 15.81 14.44 12.95
C ALA A 335 15.95 12.99 12.43
N SER A 336 15.22 12.03 13.00
CA SER A 336 15.21 10.64 12.54
C SER A 336 14.32 10.38 11.32
N LEU A 337 13.48 11.36 10.97
CA LEU A 337 12.59 11.36 9.80
C LEU A 337 13.24 11.84 8.50
N GLY A 338 14.45 12.42 8.54
CA GLY A 338 15.04 13.24 7.47
C GLY A 338 14.71 12.80 6.03
N PHE A 339 15.18 11.63 5.60
CA PHE A 339 14.93 11.13 4.24
C PHE A 339 13.47 10.69 4.01
N PRO A 340 12.84 9.84 4.84
CA PRO A 340 11.43 9.47 4.69
C PRO A 340 10.48 10.66 4.59
N LEU A 341 10.64 11.68 5.44
CA LEU A 341 9.84 12.89 5.45
C LEU A 341 10.12 13.76 4.22
N PHE A 342 11.39 13.87 3.79
CA PHE A 342 11.72 14.58 2.55
C PHE A 342 10.99 13.98 1.34
N PHE A 343 11.03 12.66 1.16
CA PHE A 343 10.36 11.99 0.05
C PHE A 343 8.83 12.04 0.16
N PHE A 344 8.30 11.92 1.38
CA PHE A 344 6.88 12.14 1.66
C PHE A 344 6.43 13.54 1.23
N LEU A 345 7.11 14.59 1.71
CA LEU A 345 6.77 15.98 1.39
C LEU A 345 6.96 16.27 -0.09
N LEU A 346 8.03 15.76 -0.70
CA LEU A 346 8.26 15.93 -2.13
C LEU A 346 7.16 15.27 -2.96
N SER A 347 6.70 14.07 -2.58
CA SER A 347 5.54 13.39 -3.18
C SER A 347 4.26 14.21 -3.01
N VAL A 348 4.01 14.77 -1.82
CA VAL A 348 2.84 15.63 -1.56
C VAL A 348 2.86 16.86 -2.46
N VAL A 349 4.01 17.54 -2.56
CA VAL A 349 4.15 18.76 -3.35
C VAL A 349 4.02 18.46 -4.85
N THR A 350 4.72 17.46 -5.37
CA THR A 350 4.67 17.12 -6.80
C THR A 350 3.27 16.64 -7.21
N SER A 351 2.64 15.79 -6.40
CA SER A 351 1.29 15.30 -6.65
C SER A 351 0.25 16.41 -6.50
N GLY A 352 0.42 17.31 -5.52
CA GLY A 352 -0.42 18.49 -5.32
C GLY A 352 -0.38 19.46 -6.50
N ILE A 353 0.81 19.76 -7.01
CA ILE A 353 0.99 20.59 -8.22
C ILE A 353 0.36 19.91 -9.43
N ALA A 354 0.56 18.59 -9.61
CA ALA A 354 -0.04 17.84 -10.71
C ALA A 354 -1.57 17.86 -10.64
N CYS A 355 -2.17 17.63 -9.45
CA CYS A 355 -3.61 17.73 -9.23
C CYS A 355 -4.13 19.13 -9.56
N TRP A 356 -3.47 20.16 -9.04
CA TRP A 356 -3.87 21.55 -9.25
C TRP A 356 -3.81 21.94 -10.73
N LEU A 357 -2.71 21.64 -11.43
CA LEU A 357 -2.59 21.93 -12.85
C LEU A 357 -3.61 21.16 -13.69
N THR A 358 -3.89 19.91 -13.36
CA THR A 358 -4.90 19.10 -14.07
C THR A 358 -6.30 19.69 -13.89
N LEU A 359 -6.64 20.09 -12.65
CA LEU A 359 -7.91 20.72 -12.32
C LEU A 359 -8.06 22.09 -12.97
N ALA A 360 -7.01 22.92 -12.92
CA ALA A 360 -6.99 24.24 -13.53
C ALA A 360 -7.12 24.13 -15.07
N HIS A 361 -6.38 23.21 -15.68
CA HIS A 361 -6.44 22.95 -17.12
C HIS A 361 -7.84 22.48 -17.54
N ALA A 362 -8.43 21.52 -16.81
CA ALA A 362 -9.79 21.04 -17.07
C ALA A 362 -10.89 22.10 -16.92
N GLN A 363 -10.63 23.19 -16.20
CA GLN A 363 -11.57 24.30 -16.03
C GLN A 363 -11.47 25.37 -17.11
N ARG A 364 -10.40 25.37 -17.93
CA ARG A 364 -10.27 26.36 -19.00
C ARG A 364 -11.41 26.23 -20.02
N GLN A 365 -11.86 27.37 -20.53
CA GLN A 365 -12.98 27.43 -21.48
C GLN A 365 -12.62 26.79 -22.83
N ASP A 366 -11.39 26.99 -23.31
CA ASP A 366 -10.89 26.39 -24.55
C ASP A 366 -10.84 24.85 -24.49
N VAL A 367 -10.45 24.28 -23.34
CA VAL A 367 -10.50 22.83 -23.10
C VAL A 367 -11.95 22.32 -23.15
N GLN A 368 -12.91 23.03 -22.55
CA GLN A 368 -14.31 22.62 -22.56
C GLN A 368 -14.92 22.72 -23.97
N ILE A 369 -14.64 23.81 -24.69
CA ILE A 369 -15.07 24.02 -26.09
C ILE A 369 -14.50 22.92 -27.00
N SER A 370 -13.24 22.54 -26.81
CA SER A 370 -12.59 21.47 -27.57
C SER A 370 -13.25 20.09 -27.42
N ARG A 371 -14.13 19.92 -26.43
CA ARG A 371 -14.83 18.68 -26.07
C ARG A 371 -16.35 18.77 -26.22
N ASP A 372 -16.86 19.89 -26.70
CA ASP A 372 -18.29 20.11 -26.86
C ASP A 372 -18.79 19.43 -28.16
N GLU A 373 -19.79 18.56 -28.01
CA GLU A 373 -20.43 17.86 -29.13
C GLU A 373 -21.18 18.85 -30.03
N LEU A 374 -21.75 19.92 -29.48
CA LEU A 374 -22.46 20.93 -30.27
C LEU A 374 -21.51 21.72 -31.18
N VAL A 375 -20.30 22.00 -30.69
CA VAL A 375 -19.24 22.64 -31.49
C VAL A 375 -18.75 21.67 -32.57
N SER A 376 -18.65 20.37 -32.26
CA SER A 376 -18.29 19.35 -33.23
C SER A 376 -19.32 19.25 -34.36
N GLU A 377 -20.60 19.22 -34.02
CA GLU A 377 -21.70 19.18 -34.98
C GLU A 377 -21.74 20.46 -35.84
N ALA A 378 -21.51 21.63 -35.24
CA ALA A 378 -21.45 22.90 -35.97
C ALA A 378 -20.28 22.95 -36.98
N ILE A 379 -19.08 22.49 -36.57
CA ILE A 379 -17.92 22.42 -37.47
C ILE A 379 -18.16 21.42 -38.59
N GLN A 380 -18.73 20.24 -38.30
CA GLN A 380 -19.07 19.26 -39.32
C GLN A 380 -20.11 19.80 -40.32
N ALA A 381 -21.17 20.43 -39.83
CA ALA A 381 -22.20 21.04 -40.67
C ALA A 381 -21.62 22.15 -41.57
N GLN A 382 -20.67 22.94 -41.06
CA GLN A 382 -20.03 23.99 -41.85
C GLN A 382 -19.07 23.43 -42.91
N VAL A 383 -18.30 22.39 -42.58
CA VAL A 383 -17.45 21.68 -43.56
C VAL A 383 -18.30 21.01 -44.63
N GLU A 384 -19.41 20.36 -44.27
CA GLU A 384 -20.35 19.79 -45.24
C GLU A 384 -20.98 20.87 -46.14
N ALA A 385 -21.34 22.03 -45.58
CA ALA A 385 -21.86 23.14 -46.37
C ALA A 385 -20.82 23.67 -47.38
N TRP A 386 -19.55 23.77 -46.99
CA TRP A 386 -18.47 24.16 -47.90
C TRP A 386 -18.19 23.12 -48.98
N ILE A 387 -18.24 21.83 -48.66
CA ILE A 387 -18.09 20.74 -49.64
C ILE A 387 -19.24 20.79 -50.65
N ARG A 388 -20.50 20.90 -50.19
CA ARG A 388 -21.67 21.01 -51.09
C ARG A 388 -21.61 22.25 -51.97
N ALA A 389 -21.22 23.40 -51.42
CA ALA A 389 -21.05 24.62 -52.21
C ALA A 389 -19.93 24.51 -53.26
N ALA A 390 -18.89 23.71 -53.00
CA ALA A 390 -17.83 23.43 -53.96
C ALA A 390 -18.27 22.44 -55.05
N ASP A 391 -19.08 21.43 -54.70
CA ASP A 391 -19.61 20.43 -55.63
C ASP A 391 -20.69 21.00 -56.56
N ASP A 392 -21.64 21.80 -56.04
CA ASP A 392 -22.68 22.46 -56.84
C ASP A 392 -22.09 23.46 -57.85
N GLY A 393 -20.95 24.07 -57.52
CA GLY A 393 -20.21 24.97 -58.40
C GLY A 393 -19.44 24.29 -59.54
N SER A 394 -19.49 22.95 -59.65
CA SER A 394 -18.87 22.16 -60.72
C SER A 394 -19.87 21.71 -61.81
N GLY A 395 -21.17 21.93 -61.61
CA GLY A 395 -22.24 21.52 -62.53
C GLY A 395 -22.68 22.55 -63.58
N GLU A 396 -22.26 23.82 -63.48
CA GLU A 396 -22.73 24.89 -64.38
C GLU A 396 -21.88 25.14 -65.64
N ASN A 397 -20.87 24.30 -65.90
CA ASN A 397 -20.12 24.32 -67.18
C ASN A 397 -20.23 22.98 -67.92
N SER A 398 -21.46 22.53 -68.21
CA SER A 398 -21.74 21.48 -69.20
C SER A 398 -22.50 22.05 -70.38
#